data_AF-A0A9P6N8A1-F1
#
_entry.id   AF-A0A9P6N8A1-F1
#
_cell.length_a   1.000
_cell.length_b   1.000
_cell.length_c   1.000
_cell.angle_alpha   90.00
_cell.angle_beta   90.00
_cell.angle_gamma   90.00
#
_symmetry.space_group_name_H-M   'P 1'
#
loop_
_entity.id
_entity.type
_entity.pdbx_description
1 polymer ?
#
loop_
_entity_poly.entity_id
_entity_poly.type
_entity_poly.pdbx_seq_one_letter_code
_entity_poly.pdbx_strand_id
1 'polypeptide(L)'
;SMIESIVKNLWEVVVPQGKTRVPSGLGTKANGKLKASEWHSLFATHLPLAAIENFIGDYQLFARGESSKFNLALLNNFVTLVECTHITGSRTTTSSDSACFGQVYQEYTSTSKEIPEDLKILPNHYYTLHTPAQM
;
A
#
# COMPACT_ATOMS: atom_id res chain seq x y z
N SER A 1 3.22 -0.41 18.79
CA SER A 1 3.21 -1.46 17.74
C SER A 1 3.63 -0.85 16.40
N MET A 2 3.94 -1.66 15.37
CA MET A 2 4.28 -1.14 14.03
C MET A 2 3.17 -0.25 13.44
N ILE A 3 1.92 -0.65 13.62
CA ILE A 3 0.75 0.11 13.14
C ILE A 3 0.67 1.49 13.80
N GLU A 4 0.87 1.59 15.11
CA GLU A 4 0.86 2.88 15.82
C GLU A 4 1.96 3.83 15.32
N SER A 5 3.14 3.29 15.03
CA SER A 5 4.26 4.05 14.45
C SER A 5 3.89 4.61 13.07
N ILE A 6 3.31 3.77 12.19
CA ILE A 6 2.83 4.20 10.87
C ILE A 6 1.76 5.29 11.02
N VAL A 7 0.76 5.10 11.87
CA VAL A 7 -0.33 6.07 12.07
C VAL A 7 0.21 7.40 12.59
N LYS A 8 1.19 7.38 13.50
CA LYS A 8 1.87 8.60 13.97
C LYS A 8 2.58 9.31 12.81
N ASN A 9 3.38 8.59 12.03
CA ASN A 9 4.18 9.14 10.95
C ASN A 9 3.32 9.62 9.76
N LEU A 10 2.10 9.10 9.60
CA LEU A 10 1.18 9.46 8.53
C LEU A 10 0.86 10.96 8.50
N TRP A 11 0.81 11.60 9.68
CA TRP A 11 0.52 13.02 9.81
C TRP A 11 1.73 13.94 9.54
N GLU A 12 2.94 13.38 9.56
CA GLU A 12 4.18 14.10 9.26
C GLU A 12 4.46 14.15 7.74
N VAL A 13 3.71 13.39 6.94
CA VAL A 13 3.90 13.36 5.48
C VAL A 13 3.54 14.71 4.85
N VAL A 14 4.55 15.35 4.27
CA VAL A 14 4.37 16.61 3.54
C VAL A 14 3.96 16.33 2.10
N VAL A 15 2.75 16.75 1.75
CA VAL A 15 2.20 16.62 0.39
C VAL A 15 2.23 17.98 -0.33
N PRO A 16 2.73 18.07 -1.57
CA PRO A 16 2.75 19.32 -2.33
C PRO A 16 1.37 19.95 -2.49
N GLN A 17 1.33 21.27 -2.67
CA GLN A 17 0.09 21.99 -2.98
C GLN A 17 -0.51 21.48 -4.30
N GLY A 18 -1.85 21.34 -4.33
CA GLY A 18 -2.57 20.83 -5.51
C GLY A 18 -2.70 19.30 -5.60
N LYS A 19 -2.12 18.55 -4.66
CA LYS A 19 -2.38 17.12 -4.50
C LYS A 19 -3.41 16.88 -3.39
N THR A 20 -4.26 15.87 -3.56
CA THR A 20 -5.22 15.43 -2.54
C THR A 20 -4.47 14.99 -1.29
N ARG A 21 -4.91 15.44 -0.12
CA ARG A 21 -4.40 15.01 1.18
C ARG A 21 -5.36 14.05 1.85
N VAL A 22 -4.84 13.17 2.70
CA VAL A 22 -5.66 12.36 3.59
C VAL A 22 -6.24 13.26 4.68
N PRO A 23 -7.53 13.12 5.03
CA PRO A 23 -8.15 13.98 6.03
C PRO A 23 -7.63 13.67 7.44
N SER A 24 -7.44 14.72 8.26
CA SER A 24 -6.82 14.67 9.60
C SER A 24 -7.52 13.80 10.66
N GLY A 25 -8.73 13.32 10.36
CA GLY A 25 -9.53 12.43 11.23
C GLY A 25 -9.75 11.06 10.61
N LEU A 26 -8.79 10.55 9.82
CA LEU A 26 -8.83 9.20 9.26
C LEU A 26 -9.20 8.17 10.33
N GLY A 27 -10.16 7.29 10.02
CA GLY A 27 -10.62 6.24 10.95
C GLY A 27 -11.58 6.72 12.05
N THR A 28 -11.86 8.03 12.14
CA THR A 28 -12.88 8.54 13.07
C THR A 28 -14.28 8.50 12.46
N LYS A 29 -15.30 8.30 13.30
CA LYS A 29 -16.72 8.30 12.87
C LYS A 29 -17.12 9.62 12.19
N ALA A 30 -16.53 10.74 12.61
CA ALA A 30 -16.85 12.08 12.10
C ALA A 30 -16.43 12.27 10.63
N ASN A 31 -15.34 11.63 10.20
CA ASN A 31 -14.83 11.78 8.83
C ASN A 31 -15.49 10.86 7.81
N GLY A 32 -16.33 9.92 8.25
CA GLY A 32 -17.03 9.01 7.35
C GLY A 32 -16.07 8.13 6.53
N LYS A 33 -16.41 7.89 5.25
CA LYS A 33 -15.60 7.10 4.32
C LYS A 33 -14.70 8.03 3.50
N LEU A 34 -13.49 7.54 3.20
CA LEU A 34 -12.61 8.22 2.25
C LEU A 34 -13.19 8.21 0.84
N LYS A 35 -12.99 9.31 0.12
CA LYS A 35 -13.23 9.44 -1.33
C LYS A 35 -12.15 8.68 -2.10
N ALA A 36 -12.42 8.38 -3.38
CA ALA A 36 -11.47 7.66 -4.24
C ALA A 36 -10.08 8.34 -4.31
N SER A 37 -10.05 9.68 -4.45
CA SER A 37 -8.80 10.44 -4.49
C SER A 37 -8.05 10.45 -3.15
N GLU A 38 -8.77 10.34 -2.03
CA GLU A 38 -8.19 10.26 -0.68
C GLU A 38 -7.64 8.86 -0.41
N TRP A 39 -8.34 7.80 -0.85
CA TRP A 39 -7.83 6.42 -0.85
C TRP A 39 -6.55 6.30 -1.67
N HIS A 40 -6.54 6.85 -2.89
CA HIS A 40 -5.35 6.84 -3.72
C HIS A 40 -4.19 7.60 -3.05
N SER A 41 -4.45 8.79 -2.50
CA SER A 41 -3.43 9.56 -1.77
C SER A 41 -2.88 8.83 -0.53
N LEU A 42 -3.74 8.10 0.18
CA LEU A 42 -3.35 7.29 1.33
C LEU A 42 -2.35 6.19 0.93
N PHE A 43 -2.71 5.38 -0.06
CA PHE A 43 -1.91 4.20 -0.44
C PHE A 43 -0.74 4.52 -1.37
N ALA A 44 -0.85 5.50 -2.26
CA ALA A 44 0.19 5.85 -3.22
C ALA A 44 1.20 6.89 -2.71
N THR A 45 0.96 7.51 -1.54
CA THR A 45 1.84 8.58 -1.04
C THR A 45 2.04 8.52 0.47
N HIS A 46 0.97 8.55 1.27
CA HIS A 46 1.14 8.68 2.71
C HIS A 46 1.70 7.41 3.35
N LEU A 47 1.11 6.24 3.07
CA LEU A 47 1.57 4.97 3.65
C LEU A 47 3.00 4.62 3.23
N PRO A 48 3.43 4.74 1.95
CA PRO A 48 4.82 4.51 1.57
C PRO A 48 5.82 5.36 2.36
N LEU A 49 5.54 6.66 2.52
CA LEU A 49 6.42 7.56 3.23
C LEU A 49 6.39 7.33 4.75
N ALA A 50 5.22 7.06 5.33
CA ALA A 50 5.05 6.85 6.76
C ALA A 50 5.58 5.49 7.24
N ALA A 51 5.52 4.47 6.38
CA ALA A 51 5.84 3.09 6.75
C ALA A 51 7.27 2.67 6.42
N ILE A 52 8.00 3.40 5.56
CA ILE A 52 9.32 2.98 5.05
C ILE A 52 10.31 2.64 6.18
N GLU A 53 10.38 3.46 7.22
CA GLU A 53 11.27 3.25 8.37
C GLU A 53 10.92 1.98 9.15
N ASN A 54 9.65 1.60 9.19
CA ASN A 54 9.18 0.42 9.90
C ASN A 54 9.60 -0.88 9.19
N PHE A 55 9.76 -0.84 7.87
CA PHE A 55 10.20 -1.99 7.09
C PHE A 55 11.73 -2.10 7.00
N ILE A 56 12.40 -0.96 6.77
CA ILE A 56 13.86 -0.92 6.62
C ILE A 56 14.52 -1.20 7.98
N GLY A 57 13.98 -0.67 9.08
CA GLY A 57 14.59 -0.78 10.40
C GLY A 57 15.95 -0.08 10.44
N ASP A 58 16.99 -0.82 10.79
CA ASP A 58 18.36 -0.33 10.69
C ASP A 58 18.79 -0.25 9.22
N TYR A 59 18.90 0.97 8.70
CA TYR A 59 19.31 1.22 7.33
C TYR A 59 20.69 0.64 7.00
N GLN A 60 21.63 0.58 7.95
CA GLN A 60 22.94 -0.01 7.70
C GLN A 60 22.85 -1.52 7.48
N LEU A 61 22.00 -2.21 8.24
CA LEU A 61 21.72 -3.63 8.04
C LEU A 61 21.02 -3.86 6.70
N PHE A 62 20.05 -3.02 6.35
CA PHE A 62 19.36 -3.10 5.05
C PHE A 62 20.33 -2.91 3.89
N ALA A 63 21.17 -1.87 3.94
CA ALA A 63 22.14 -1.57 2.88
C ALA A 63 23.18 -2.67 2.68
N ARG A 64 23.47 -3.47 3.71
CA ARG A 64 24.38 -4.63 3.65
C ARG A 64 23.68 -5.93 3.26
N GLY A 65 22.36 -5.92 3.06
CA GLY A 65 21.59 -7.13 2.77
C GLY A 65 21.38 -8.02 4.00
N GLU A 66 21.54 -7.48 5.21
CA GLU A 66 21.45 -8.18 6.49
C GLU A 66 20.08 -7.97 7.18
N SER A 67 19.13 -7.29 6.51
CA SER A 67 17.76 -7.17 7.01
C SER A 67 17.09 -8.53 7.16
N SER A 68 16.24 -8.66 8.18
CA SER A 68 15.40 -9.84 8.36
C SER A 68 14.62 -10.18 7.09
N LYS A 69 14.65 -11.45 6.68
CA LYS A 69 13.86 -11.97 5.55
C LYS A 69 12.37 -11.63 5.70
N PHE A 70 11.87 -11.63 6.93
CA PHE A 70 10.49 -11.28 7.23
C PHE A 70 10.19 -9.81 6.90
N ASN A 71 11.08 -8.88 7.28
CA ASN A 71 10.91 -7.46 6.98
C ASN A 71 11.00 -7.18 5.48
N LEU A 72 11.87 -7.88 4.76
CA LEU A 72 11.96 -7.80 3.30
C LEU A 72 10.69 -8.34 2.62
N ALA A 73 10.14 -9.46 3.10
CA ALA A 73 8.88 -10.00 2.60
C ALA A 73 7.71 -9.04 2.82
N LEU A 74 7.63 -8.45 4.03
CA LEU A 74 6.68 -7.38 4.37
C LEU A 74 6.80 -6.17 3.43
N LEU A 75 8.02 -5.69 3.21
CA LEU A 75 8.29 -4.56 2.33
C LEU A 75 7.86 -4.85 0.90
N ASN A 76 8.26 -6.00 0.35
CA ASN A 76 7.93 -6.38 -1.03
C ASN A 76 6.41 -6.55 -1.21
N ASN A 77 5.73 -7.18 -0.25
CA ASN A 77 4.28 -7.28 -0.25
C ASN A 77 3.59 -5.90 -0.19
N PHE A 78 4.12 -4.99 0.62
CA PHE A 78 3.58 -3.64 0.68
C PHE A 78 3.84 -2.86 -0.62
N VAL A 79 5.02 -3.01 -1.23
CA VAL A 79 5.36 -2.37 -2.52
C VAL A 79 4.44 -2.83 -3.64
N THR A 80 4.12 -4.13 -3.72
CA THR A 80 3.16 -4.63 -4.72
C THR A 80 1.77 -4.01 -4.55
N LEU A 81 1.30 -3.80 -3.32
CA LEU A 81 0.03 -3.08 -3.06
C LEU A 81 0.07 -1.62 -3.52
N VAL A 82 1.21 -0.94 -3.31
CA VAL A 82 1.41 0.45 -3.75
C VAL A 82 1.42 0.53 -5.28
N GLU A 83 2.07 -0.41 -5.95
CA GLU A 83 2.10 -0.50 -7.41
C GLU A 83 0.71 -0.77 -8.00
N CYS A 84 -0.07 -1.70 -7.42
CA CYS A 84 -1.47 -1.89 -7.78
C CYS A 84 -2.29 -0.59 -7.66
N THR A 85 -2.05 0.21 -6.61
CA THR A 85 -2.73 1.49 -6.39
C THR A 85 -2.34 2.53 -7.44
N HIS A 86 -1.07 2.56 -7.86
CA HIS A 86 -0.62 3.45 -8.93
C HIS A 86 -1.29 3.10 -10.25
N ILE A 87 -1.29 1.81 -10.64
CA ILE A 87 -1.87 1.35 -11.90
C ILE A 87 -3.38 1.65 -11.94
N THR A 88 -4.11 1.36 -10.87
CA THR A 88 -5.57 1.65 -10.78
C THR A 88 -5.91 3.13 -10.68
N GLY A 89 -5.00 3.95 -10.16
CA GLY A 89 -5.17 5.40 -10.09
C GLY A 89 -4.77 6.15 -11.36
N SER A 90 -4.22 5.46 -12.36
CA SER A 90 -3.80 6.07 -13.63
C SER A 90 -5.00 6.61 -14.41
N ARG A 91 -4.80 7.75 -15.09
CA ARG A 91 -5.84 8.38 -15.93
C ARG A 91 -6.11 7.62 -17.22
N THR A 92 -5.13 6.84 -17.66
CA THR A 92 -5.14 6.05 -18.88
C THR A 92 -4.51 4.72 -18.57
N THR A 93 -5.10 3.66 -19.08
CA THR A 93 -4.65 2.28 -18.93
C THR A 93 -4.38 1.68 -20.29
N THR A 94 -3.37 0.83 -20.36
CA THR A 94 -3.00 0.03 -21.53
C THR A 94 -3.20 -1.45 -21.23
N SER A 95 -3.19 -2.29 -22.27
CA SER A 95 -3.19 -3.74 -22.09
C SER A 95 -1.99 -4.22 -21.28
N SER A 96 -0.83 -3.57 -21.40
CA SER A 96 0.33 -3.82 -20.56
C SER A 96 0.09 -3.50 -19.09
N ASP A 97 -0.61 -2.40 -18.79
CA ASP A 97 -0.93 -2.03 -17.40
C ASP A 97 -1.89 -3.04 -16.77
N SER A 98 -2.88 -3.51 -17.53
CA SER A 98 -3.81 -4.56 -17.10
C SER A 98 -3.08 -5.88 -16.78
N ALA A 99 -2.18 -6.31 -17.67
CA ALA A 99 -1.36 -7.50 -17.44
C ALA A 99 -0.43 -7.33 -16.23
N CYS A 100 0.21 -6.15 -16.10
CA CYS A 100 1.06 -5.82 -14.97
C CYS A 100 0.27 -5.83 -13.65
N PHE A 101 -0.91 -5.22 -13.60
CA PHE A 101 -1.77 -5.25 -12.42
C PHE A 101 -2.08 -6.69 -12.01
N GLY A 102 -2.45 -7.55 -12.97
CA GLY A 102 -2.75 -8.95 -12.69
C GLY A 102 -1.58 -9.69 -12.04
N GLN A 103 -0.36 -9.48 -12.54
CA GLN A 103 0.86 -10.07 -12.00
C GLN A 103 1.17 -9.55 -10.58
N VAL A 104 1.20 -8.23 -10.42
CA VAL A 104 1.55 -7.58 -9.15
C VAL A 104 0.51 -7.90 -8.07
N TYR A 105 -0.78 -7.93 -8.42
CA TYR A 105 -1.85 -8.26 -7.48
C TYR A 105 -1.83 -9.75 -7.08
N GLN A 106 -1.45 -10.63 -8.01
CA GLN A 106 -1.23 -12.04 -7.70
C GLN A 106 -0.07 -12.19 -6.70
N GLU A 107 1.03 -11.47 -6.88
CA GLU A 107 2.17 -11.47 -5.96
C GLU A 107 1.79 -10.91 -4.58
N TYR A 108 1.06 -9.80 -4.53
CA TYR A 108 0.51 -9.27 -3.27
C TYR A 108 -0.31 -10.33 -2.55
N THR A 109 -1.27 -10.97 -3.22
CA THR A 109 -2.18 -11.92 -2.54
C THR A 109 -1.51 -13.25 -2.17
N SER A 110 -0.51 -13.73 -2.93
CA SER A 110 0.23 -14.94 -2.58
C SER A 110 1.11 -14.72 -1.36
N THR A 111 1.90 -13.63 -1.35
CA THR A 111 2.84 -13.32 -0.27
C THR A 111 2.15 -12.83 1.01
N SER A 112 0.97 -12.22 0.91
CA SER A 112 0.20 -11.79 2.09
C SER A 112 -0.15 -12.96 3.03
N LYS A 113 -0.29 -14.17 2.49
CA LYS A 113 -0.57 -15.40 3.28
C LYS A 113 0.62 -15.83 4.14
N GLU A 114 1.81 -15.30 3.90
CA GLU A 114 3.06 -15.70 4.54
C GLU A 114 3.46 -14.75 5.68
N ILE A 115 2.76 -13.61 5.85
CA ILE A 115 3.25 -12.45 6.59
C ILE A 115 2.58 -12.28 7.97
N PRO A 116 1.33 -12.72 8.18
CA PRO A 116 0.87 -13.20 9.51
C PRO A 116 -0.10 -14.39 9.45
N GLU A 117 -0.17 -15.21 10.52
CA GLU A 117 -0.95 -16.48 10.56
C GLU A 117 -2.48 -16.32 10.40
N ASP A 118 -3.06 -15.13 10.59
CA ASP A 118 -4.52 -14.91 10.63
C ASP A 118 -5.08 -13.98 9.53
N LEU A 119 -4.38 -13.81 8.40
CA LEU A 119 -4.91 -12.97 7.32
C LEU A 119 -6.18 -13.58 6.70
N LYS A 120 -7.33 -12.97 6.99
CA LYS A 120 -8.61 -13.33 6.37
C LYS A 120 -8.75 -12.71 4.99
N ILE A 121 -8.88 -13.56 3.96
CA ILE A 121 -9.27 -13.12 2.62
C ILE A 121 -10.71 -12.59 2.68
N LEU A 122 -10.86 -11.27 2.55
CA LEU A 122 -12.16 -10.58 2.46
C LEU A 122 -12.70 -10.58 1.01
N PRO A 123 -14.03 -10.43 0.81
CA PRO A 123 -14.63 -10.35 -0.52
C PRO A 123 -13.99 -9.30 -1.44
N ASN A 124 -13.52 -8.18 -0.88
CA ASN A 124 -12.83 -7.15 -1.65
C ASN A 124 -11.58 -7.68 -2.34
N HIS A 125 -10.84 -8.61 -1.72
CA HIS A 125 -9.67 -9.21 -2.37
C HIS A 125 -10.05 -10.03 -3.59
N TYR A 126 -11.21 -10.70 -3.55
CA TYR A 126 -11.75 -11.45 -4.68
C TYR A 126 -12.23 -10.51 -5.79
N TYR A 127 -12.98 -9.45 -5.45
CA TYR A 127 -13.44 -8.48 -6.44
C TYR A 127 -12.29 -7.83 -7.20
N THR A 128 -11.19 -7.51 -6.52
CA THR A 128 -10.02 -6.90 -7.16
C THR A 128 -9.37 -7.80 -8.23
N LEU A 129 -9.55 -9.12 -8.18
CA LEU A 129 -9.09 -10.02 -9.26
C LEU A 129 -9.72 -9.73 -10.62
N HIS A 130 -10.88 -9.07 -10.64
CA HIS A 130 -11.58 -8.71 -11.87
C HIS A 130 -11.16 -7.34 -12.42
N THR A 131 -10.32 -6.58 -11.70
CA THR A 131 -9.88 -5.24 -12.11
C THR A 131 -9.19 -5.23 -13.48
N PRO A 132 -8.26 -6.16 -13.82
CA PRO A 132 -7.63 -6.19 -15.14
C PRO A 132 -8.61 -6.24 -16.31
N ALA A 133 -9.74 -6.95 -16.16
CA ALA A 133 -10.74 -7.08 -17.21
C ALA A 133 -11.60 -5.80 -17.41
N GLN A 134 -11.48 -4.85 -16.48
CA GLN A 134 -12.22 -3.59 -16.47
C GLN A 134 -11.35 -2.37 -16.86
N MET A 135 -10.04 -2.58 -17.07
CA MET A 135 -9.04 -1.58 -17.45
C MET A 135 -8.89 -1.46 -18.96
#